data_AF-A0A537MEJ3-F1
#
_entry.id   AF-A0A537MEJ3-F1
#
_cell.length_a   1.000
_cell.length_b   1.000
_cell.length_c   1.000
_cell.angle_alpha   90.00
_cell.angle_beta   90.00
_cell.angle_gamma   90.00
#
_symmetry.space_group_name_H-M   'P 1'
#
loop_
_entity.id
_entity.type
_entity.pdbx_description
1 polymer ?
#
loop_
_entity_poly.entity_id
_entity_poly.type
_entity_poly.pdbx_seq_one_letter_code
_entity_poly.pdbx_strand_id
1 'polypeptide(L)'
;MSFAFAAIALAMGAAPPPPPPPPPVPPPDPAALAEAVLIWRDHPPHPRTLELSAEFSIRERVVYMLTAAGVRRGGRQWFAKYRVLQDFLSSRISPHLQENERPFVECLARRYAYMSIGDLRTLRAFLSTPAGSSFWRMSSVYDQDEFDCARSVFRDDIEAVEAEAWRLIGARPPPPAPSVD
;
A
#
# COMPACT_ATOMS: atom_id res chain seq x y z
N MET A 1 45.04 51.07 -20.76
CA MET A 1 44.20 51.64 -19.68
C MET A 1 42.95 52.18 -20.38
N SER A 2 41.74 51.68 -20.21
CA SER A 2 41.11 51.05 -19.05
C SER A 2 40.08 50.02 -19.49
N PHE A 3 39.99 48.93 -18.72
CA PHE A 3 38.90 47.96 -18.77
C PHE A 3 37.74 48.52 -17.95
N ALA A 4 36.53 48.57 -18.53
CA ALA A 4 35.30 48.78 -17.77
C ALA A 4 34.58 47.44 -17.65
N PHE A 5 34.75 46.79 -16.50
CA PHE A 5 33.93 45.66 -16.07
C PHE A 5 32.56 46.21 -15.64
N ALA A 6 31.49 45.83 -16.34
CA ALA A 6 30.13 46.00 -15.85
C ALA A 6 29.80 44.85 -14.89
N ALA A 7 29.69 45.16 -13.59
CA ALA A 7 29.20 44.22 -12.60
C ALA A 7 27.67 44.14 -12.68
N ILE A 8 27.15 43.00 -13.11
CA ILE A 8 25.73 42.67 -12.98
C ILE A 8 25.51 42.20 -11.54
N ALA A 9 24.84 43.02 -10.73
CA ALA A 9 24.36 42.60 -9.42
C ALA A 9 23.18 41.64 -9.60
N LEU A 10 23.40 40.35 -9.32
CA LEU A 10 22.35 39.36 -9.16
C LEU A 10 21.57 39.70 -7.88
N ALA A 11 20.41 40.34 -8.04
CA ALA A 11 19.41 40.38 -6.98
C ALA A 11 18.91 38.95 -6.76
N MET A 12 19.40 38.30 -5.71
CA MET A 12 18.81 37.07 -5.18
C MET A 12 17.42 37.42 -4.64
N GLY A 13 16.40 37.36 -5.49
CA GLY A 13 15.03 37.30 -5.04
C GLY A 13 14.87 36.03 -4.21
N ALA A 14 14.68 36.19 -2.91
CA ALA A 14 14.29 35.09 -2.04
C ALA A 14 13.05 34.43 -2.65
N ALA A 15 13.13 33.12 -2.88
CA ALA A 15 11.97 32.35 -3.31
C ALA A 15 10.85 32.57 -2.28
N PRO A 16 9.59 32.75 -2.71
CA PRO A 16 8.48 32.90 -1.78
C PRO A 16 8.48 31.69 -0.83
N PRO A 17 8.17 31.89 0.47
CA PRO A 17 8.12 30.79 1.43
C PRO A 17 7.17 29.71 0.91
N PRO A 18 7.47 28.42 1.15
CA PRO A 18 6.58 27.35 0.73
C PRO A 18 5.17 27.60 1.28
N PRO A 19 4.12 27.31 0.50
CA PRO A 19 2.76 27.46 0.99
C PRO A 19 2.57 26.65 2.28
N PRO A 20 1.76 27.15 3.24
CA PRO A 20 1.47 26.40 4.44
C PRO A 20 0.90 25.01 4.08
N PRO A 21 1.21 23.96 4.86
CA PRO A 21 0.69 22.63 4.59
C PRO A 21 -0.85 22.67 4.54
N PRO A 22 -1.47 21.91 3.62
CA PRO A 22 -2.93 21.84 3.57
C PRO A 22 -3.48 21.34 4.92
N PRO A 23 -4.66 21.82 5.34
CA PRO A 23 -5.27 21.37 6.59
C PRO A 23 -5.52 19.84 6.55
N PRO A 24 -5.44 19.15 7.70
CA PRO A 24 -5.75 17.74 7.77
C PRO A 24 -7.17 17.47 7.27
N VAL A 25 -7.34 16.46 6.42
CA VAL A 25 -8.67 15.99 6.02
C VAL A 25 -9.34 15.39 7.26
N PRO A 26 -10.57 15.81 7.62
CA PRO A 26 -11.27 15.26 8.78
C PRO A 26 -11.52 13.76 8.58
N PRO A 27 -11.58 12.97 9.67
CA PRO A 27 -11.95 11.55 9.56
C PRO A 27 -13.37 11.42 8.98
N PRO A 28 -13.65 10.36 8.20
CA PRO A 28 -14.98 10.14 7.65
C PRO A 28 -16.01 9.85 8.74
N ASP A 29 -17.28 10.09 8.43
CA ASP A 29 -18.41 9.73 9.31
C ASP A 29 -18.40 8.20 9.58
N PRO A 30 -18.36 7.75 10.86
CA PRO A 30 -18.42 6.34 11.19
C PRO A 30 -19.62 5.58 10.60
N ALA A 31 -20.78 6.23 10.46
CA ALA A 31 -21.97 5.62 9.86
C ALA A 31 -21.80 5.44 8.34
N ALA A 32 -21.20 6.41 7.66
CA ALA A 32 -20.85 6.29 6.25
C ALA A 32 -19.76 5.22 6.04
N LEU A 33 -18.76 5.13 6.92
CA LEU A 33 -17.75 4.07 6.85
C LEU A 33 -18.37 2.68 7.00
N ALA A 34 -19.30 2.50 7.94
CA ALA A 34 -20.00 1.24 8.11
C ALA A 34 -20.78 0.83 6.84
N GLU A 35 -21.47 1.77 6.19
CA GLU A 35 -22.17 1.51 4.92
C GLU A 35 -21.20 1.23 3.76
N ALA A 36 -20.06 1.91 3.71
CA ALA A 36 -19.01 1.64 2.73
C ALA A 36 -18.36 0.25 2.90
N VAL A 37 -18.17 -0.21 4.14
CA VAL A 37 -17.70 -1.57 4.44
C VAL A 37 -18.67 -2.62 3.91
N LEU A 38 -19.98 -2.37 4.02
CA LEU A 38 -21.00 -3.30 3.50
C LEU A 38 -20.93 -3.44 1.98
N ILE A 39 -20.60 -2.38 1.24
CA ILE A 39 -20.39 -2.46 -0.21
C ILE A 39 -19.28 -3.46 -0.55
N TRP A 40 -18.12 -3.35 0.09
CA TRP A 40 -16.98 -4.24 -0.17
C TRP A 40 -17.25 -5.69 0.24
N ARG A 41 -17.92 -5.89 1.38
CA ARG A 41 -18.25 -7.22 1.89
C ARG A 41 -19.28 -7.93 1.01
N ASP A 42 -20.31 -7.21 0.57
CA ASP A 42 -21.40 -7.80 -0.21
C ASP A 42 -21.03 -7.93 -1.70
N HIS A 43 -20.10 -7.08 -2.16
CA HIS A 43 -19.65 -7.04 -3.55
C HIS A 43 -18.12 -6.97 -3.62
N PRO A 44 -17.38 -8.02 -3.23
CA PRO A 44 -15.93 -8.04 -3.46
C PRO A 44 -15.66 -8.08 -4.98
N PRO A 45 -14.74 -7.25 -5.51
CA PRO A 45 -14.41 -7.29 -6.94
C PRO A 45 -13.84 -8.63 -7.38
N HIS A 46 -13.10 -9.30 -6.48
CA HIS A 46 -12.63 -10.65 -6.67
C HIS A 46 -12.77 -11.46 -5.37
N PRO A 47 -13.21 -12.74 -5.40
CA PRO A 47 -13.39 -13.55 -4.19
C PRO A 47 -12.12 -13.78 -3.38
N ARG A 48 -10.94 -13.52 -3.98
CA ARG A 48 -9.62 -13.68 -3.38
C ARG A 48 -8.82 -12.37 -3.27
N THR A 49 -9.50 -11.22 -3.21
CA THR A 49 -8.80 -9.91 -3.20
C THR A 49 -7.81 -9.82 -2.03
N LEU A 50 -8.18 -10.29 -0.84
CA LEU A 50 -7.32 -10.26 0.33
C LEU A 50 -6.07 -11.14 0.14
N GLU A 51 -6.26 -12.39 -0.29
CA GLU A 51 -5.18 -13.35 -0.53
C GLU A 51 -4.20 -12.82 -1.58
N LEU A 52 -4.71 -12.32 -2.71
CA LEU A 52 -3.88 -11.78 -3.79
C LEU A 52 -3.09 -10.55 -3.33
N SER A 53 -3.70 -9.69 -2.50
CA SER A 53 -3.04 -8.49 -1.98
C SER A 53 -2.00 -8.83 -0.90
N ALA A 54 -2.25 -9.87 -0.10
CA ALA A 54 -1.27 -10.42 0.84
C ALA A 54 -0.08 -11.04 0.11
N GLU A 55 -0.32 -11.87 -0.92
CA GLU A 55 0.70 -12.46 -1.78
C GLU A 55 1.57 -11.38 -2.45
N PHE A 56 0.95 -10.30 -2.91
CA PHE A 56 1.66 -9.15 -3.46
C PHE A 56 2.55 -8.49 -2.41
N SER A 57 2.01 -8.20 -1.21
CA SER A 57 2.76 -7.58 -0.10
C SER A 57 3.96 -8.44 0.31
N ILE A 58 3.78 -9.76 0.37
CA ILE A 58 4.86 -10.73 0.61
C ILE A 58 5.91 -10.62 -0.49
N ARG A 59 5.49 -10.69 -1.76
CA ARG A 59 6.40 -10.62 -2.90
C ARG A 59 7.21 -9.32 -2.90
N GLU A 60 6.59 -8.17 -2.62
CA GLU A 60 7.29 -6.90 -2.49
C GLU A 60 8.39 -6.99 -1.41
N ARG A 61 8.05 -7.53 -0.23
CA ARG A 61 9.02 -7.70 0.86
C ARG A 61 10.15 -8.66 0.47
N VAL A 62 9.87 -9.79 -0.19
CA VAL A 62 10.89 -10.72 -0.69
C VAL A 62 11.84 -10.01 -1.65
N VAL A 63 11.30 -9.28 -2.62
CA VAL A 63 12.09 -8.54 -3.61
C VAL A 63 12.97 -7.49 -2.93
N TYR A 64 12.43 -6.75 -1.95
CA TYR A 64 13.19 -5.81 -1.14
C TYR A 64 14.34 -6.52 -0.42
N MET A 65 14.07 -7.60 0.31
CA MET A 65 15.09 -8.30 1.10
C MET A 65 16.23 -8.84 0.24
N LEU A 66 15.91 -9.42 -0.92
CA LEU A 66 16.91 -9.91 -1.87
C LEU A 66 17.75 -8.77 -2.46
N THR A 67 17.11 -7.64 -2.76
CA THR A 67 17.79 -6.46 -3.30
C THR A 67 18.73 -5.86 -2.26
N ALA A 68 18.27 -5.66 -1.03
CA ALA A 68 19.05 -5.15 0.08
C ALA A 68 20.18 -6.11 0.50
N ALA A 69 20.00 -7.43 0.34
CA ALA A 69 21.06 -8.43 0.50
C ALA A 69 22.07 -8.46 -0.67
N GLY A 70 21.92 -7.63 -1.70
CA GLY A 70 22.80 -7.60 -2.87
C GLY A 70 22.67 -8.84 -3.78
N VAL A 71 21.57 -9.58 -3.71
CA VAL A 71 21.36 -10.79 -4.52
C VAL A 71 20.93 -10.39 -5.93
N ARG A 72 21.79 -10.66 -6.92
CA ARG A 72 21.54 -10.29 -8.32
C ARG A 72 20.26 -10.92 -8.89
N ARG A 73 19.31 -10.08 -9.31
CA ARG A 73 18.04 -10.49 -9.92
C ARG A 73 18.25 -11.39 -11.14
N GLY A 74 17.43 -12.44 -11.24
CA GLY A 74 17.43 -13.39 -12.37
C GLY A 74 18.52 -14.47 -12.32
N GLY A 75 19.42 -14.46 -11.34
CA GLY A 75 20.39 -15.54 -11.13
C GLY A 75 19.79 -16.75 -10.42
N ARG A 76 20.47 -17.91 -10.48
CA ARG A 76 20.06 -19.14 -9.76
C ARG A 76 19.87 -18.90 -8.27
N GLN A 77 20.78 -18.15 -7.64
CA GLN A 77 20.71 -17.83 -6.22
C GLN A 77 19.49 -16.95 -5.88
N TRP A 78 19.12 -16.03 -6.78
CA TRP A 78 17.93 -15.20 -6.60
C TRP A 78 16.67 -16.05 -6.55
N PHE A 79 16.46 -16.96 -7.50
CA PHE A 79 15.28 -17.83 -7.51
C PHE A 79 15.24 -18.78 -6.31
N ALA A 80 16.38 -19.32 -5.90
CA ALA A 80 16.47 -20.19 -4.73
C ALA A 80 16.07 -19.45 -3.44
N LYS A 81 16.65 -18.27 -3.18
CA LYS A 81 16.34 -17.47 -2.00
C LYS A 81 14.94 -16.86 -2.07
N TYR A 82 14.48 -16.45 -3.25
CA TYR A 82 13.10 -15.99 -3.47
C TYR A 82 12.11 -17.03 -3.02
N ARG A 83 12.26 -18.28 -3.46
CA ARG A 83 11.35 -19.37 -3.08
C ARG A 83 11.36 -19.61 -1.56
N VAL A 84 12.53 -19.70 -0.95
CA VAL A 84 12.67 -19.88 0.50
C VAL A 84 11.94 -18.77 1.27
N LEU A 85 12.14 -17.51 0.89
CA LEU A 85 11.49 -16.37 1.56
C LEU A 85 9.99 -16.32 1.28
N GLN A 86 9.58 -16.55 0.04
CA GLN A 86 8.17 -16.56 -0.36
C GLN A 86 7.41 -17.63 0.42
N ASP A 87 7.90 -18.87 0.44
CA ASP A 87 7.27 -19.99 1.15
C ASP A 87 7.23 -19.71 2.66
N PHE A 88 8.33 -19.21 3.23
CA PHE A 88 8.40 -18.85 4.65
C PHE A 88 7.37 -17.77 5.01
N LEU A 89 7.39 -16.61 4.34
CA LEU A 89 6.50 -15.50 4.65
C LEU A 89 5.04 -15.87 4.42
N SER A 90 4.72 -16.54 3.30
CA SER A 90 3.37 -17.06 3.06
C SER A 90 2.91 -17.98 4.18
N SER A 91 3.73 -18.93 4.64
CA SER A 91 3.36 -19.84 5.73
C SER A 91 3.08 -19.13 7.07
N ARG A 92 3.67 -17.95 7.28
CA ARG A 92 3.48 -17.15 8.50
C ARG A 92 2.29 -16.19 8.40
N ILE A 93 2.02 -15.64 7.22
CA ILE A 93 1.00 -14.61 7.02
C ILE A 93 -0.36 -15.21 6.64
N SER A 94 -0.38 -16.31 5.88
CA SER A 94 -1.64 -16.95 5.47
C SER A 94 -2.60 -17.28 6.63
N PRO A 95 -2.13 -17.75 7.81
CA PRO A 95 -3.04 -17.99 8.93
C PRO A 95 -3.71 -16.71 9.49
N HIS A 96 -3.11 -15.54 9.26
CA HIS A 96 -3.59 -14.25 9.80
C HIS A 96 -4.57 -13.55 8.85
N LEU A 97 -4.82 -14.11 7.66
CA LEU A 97 -5.70 -13.50 6.65
C LEU A 97 -7.09 -13.22 7.21
N GLN A 98 -7.69 -14.17 7.93
CA GLN A 98 -9.04 -13.99 8.47
C GLN A 98 -9.12 -12.86 9.51
N GLU A 99 -8.09 -12.74 10.35
CA GLU A 99 -8.01 -11.69 11.38
C GLU A 99 -7.83 -10.30 10.74
N ASN A 100 -7.13 -10.27 9.61
CA ASN A 100 -6.79 -9.07 8.85
C ASN A 100 -7.85 -8.67 7.81
N GLU A 101 -8.88 -9.48 7.56
CA GLU A 101 -9.94 -9.18 6.58
C GLU A 101 -10.65 -7.88 6.93
N ARG A 102 -11.08 -7.73 8.18
CA ARG A 102 -11.79 -6.53 8.63
C ARG A 102 -10.98 -5.25 8.47
N PRO A 103 -9.75 -5.13 9.02
CA PRO A 103 -8.98 -3.89 8.86
C PRO A 103 -8.62 -3.61 7.39
N PHE A 104 -8.45 -4.66 6.57
CA PHE A 104 -8.25 -4.50 5.12
C PHE A 104 -9.47 -3.89 4.43
N VAL A 105 -10.66 -4.44 4.67
CA VAL A 105 -11.91 -3.91 4.09
C VAL A 105 -12.22 -2.50 4.60
N GLU A 106 -12.00 -2.22 5.88
CA GLU A 106 -12.18 -0.87 6.44
C GLU A 106 -11.22 0.15 5.80
N CYS A 107 -9.99 -0.25 5.48
CA CYS A 107 -9.04 0.59 4.76
C CYS A 107 -9.53 0.92 3.34
N LEU A 108 -9.96 -0.09 2.57
CA LEU A 108 -10.51 0.09 1.22
C LEU A 108 -11.79 0.93 1.20
N ALA A 109 -12.64 0.73 2.20
CA ALA A 109 -13.92 1.43 2.34
C ALA A 109 -13.74 2.92 2.66
N ARG A 110 -12.62 3.31 3.29
CA ARG A 110 -12.40 4.67 3.82
C ARG A 110 -12.57 5.77 2.76
N ARG A 111 -12.18 5.53 1.50
CA ARG A 111 -12.33 6.52 0.43
C ARG A 111 -13.80 6.80 0.07
N TYR A 112 -14.68 5.81 0.22
CA TYR A 112 -16.11 5.95 -0.06
C TYR A 112 -16.86 6.54 1.14
N ALA A 113 -16.28 6.47 2.33
CA ALA A 113 -16.89 6.97 3.56
C ALA A 113 -17.03 8.52 3.62
N TYR A 114 -16.57 9.24 2.60
CA TYR A 114 -16.84 10.67 2.39
C TYR A 114 -18.09 10.95 1.54
N MET A 115 -18.71 9.91 0.96
CA MET A 115 -20.00 10.02 0.30
C MET A 115 -21.13 10.09 1.31
N SER A 116 -22.30 10.59 0.89
CA SER A 116 -23.49 10.53 1.74
C SER A 116 -23.94 9.08 1.92
N ILE A 117 -24.57 8.77 3.07
CA ILE A 117 -25.17 7.46 3.33
C ILE A 117 -26.20 7.09 2.23
N GLY A 118 -26.94 8.07 1.72
CA GLY A 118 -27.89 7.87 0.62
C GLY A 118 -27.22 7.39 -0.66
N ASP A 119 -26.08 8.00 -1.03
CA ASP A 119 -25.32 7.61 -2.22
C ASP A 119 -24.68 6.23 -2.05
N LEU A 120 -24.17 5.92 -0.86
CA LEU A 120 -23.62 4.59 -0.54
C LEU A 120 -24.68 3.49 -0.67
N ARG A 121 -25.90 3.74 -0.19
CA ARG A 121 -27.02 2.80 -0.35
C ARG A 121 -27.45 2.64 -1.81
N THR A 122 -27.50 3.73 -2.56
CA THR A 122 -27.76 3.69 -4.01
C THR A 122 -26.70 2.87 -4.74
N LEU A 123 -25.42 3.08 -4.42
CA LEU A 123 -24.31 2.33 -4.99
C LEU A 123 -24.44 0.84 -4.67
N ARG A 124 -24.65 0.46 -3.40
CA ARG A 124 -24.83 -0.95 -3.00
C ARG A 124 -26.01 -1.61 -3.73
N ALA A 125 -27.13 -0.89 -3.86
CA ALA A 125 -28.28 -1.38 -4.61
C ALA A 125 -27.97 -1.59 -6.10
N PHE A 126 -27.23 -0.66 -6.72
CA PHE A 126 -26.77 -0.81 -8.10
C PHE A 126 -25.83 -2.01 -8.27
N LEU A 127 -24.87 -2.19 -7.36
CA LEU A 127 -23.89 -3.29 -7.40
C LEU A 127 -24.53 -4.67 -7.22
N SER A 128 -25.71 -4.74 -6.61
CA SER A 128 -26.53 -5.95 -6.52
C SER A 128 -27.18 -6.36 -7.85
N THR A 129 -27.12 -5.52 -8.89
CA THR A 129 -27.60 -5.86 -10.23
C THR A 129 -26.51 -6.56 -11.07
N PRO A 130 -26.86 -7.34 -12.11
CA PRO A 130 -25.87 -7.94 -13.00
C PRO A 130 -24.97 -6.90 -13.69
N ALA A 131 -25.54 -5.76 -14.09
CA ALA A 131 -24.78 -4.66 -14.70
C ALA A 131 -23.81 -4.02 -13.71
N GLY A 132 -24.25 -3.75 -12.48
CA GLY A 132 -23.41 -3.18 -11.42
C GLY A 132 -22.30 -4.13 -10.98
N SER A 133 -22.61 -5.43 -10.78
CA SER A 133 -21.60 -6.43 -10.46
C SER A 133 -20.56 -6.58 -11.58
N SER A 134 -20.99 -6.57 -12.85
CA SER A 134 -20.05 -6.61 -13.98
C SER A 134 -19.20 -5.35 -14.05
N PHE A 135 -19.81 -4.17 -13.87
CA PHE A 135 -19.10 -2.90 -13.80
C PHE A 135 -18.04 -2.94 -12.70
N TRP A 136 -18.41 -3.36 -11.49
CA TRP A 136 -17.51 -3.40 -10.33
C TRP A 136 -16.28 -4.28 -10.55
N ARG A 137 -16.48 -5.47 -11.11
CA ARG A 137 -15.37 -6.37 -11.47
C ARG A 137 -14.46 -5.78 -12.55
N MET A 138 -15.03 -5.02 -13.50
CA MET A 138 -14.26 -4.41 -14.59
C MET A 138 -13.57 -3.11 -14.18
N SER A 139 -14.19 -2.32 -13.29
CA SER A 139 -13.62 -1.09 -12.73
C SER A 139 -12.50 -1.39 -11.75
N SER A 140 -12.49 -2.60 -11.17
CA SER A 140 -11.39 -3.18 -10.39
C SER A 140 -10.18 -3.48 -11.28
N VAL A 141 -9.56 -2.43 -11.80
CA VAL A 141 -8.14 -2.45 -12.13
C VAL A 141 -7.44 -2.27 -10.79
N TYR A 142 -6.72 -3.29 -10.32
CA TYR A 142 -5.87 -3.30 -9.13
C TYR A 142 -5.45 -1.89 -8.72
N ASP A 143 -6.18 -1.31 -7.76
CA ASP A 143 -6.00 0.09 -7.40
C ASP A 143 -4.77 0.19 -6.51
N GLN A 144 -4.05 1.31 -6.59
CA GLN A 144 -2.90 1.54 -5.73
C GLN A 144 -3.31 1.49 -4.24
N ASP A 145 -4.56 1.89 -3.96
CA ASP A 145 -5.20 1.78 -2.64
C ASP A 145 -5.24 0.33 -2.11
N GLU A 146 -5.47 -0.68 -2.96
CA GLU A 146 -5.54 -2.08 -2.52
C GLU A 146 -4.18 -2.57 -2.01
N PHE A 147 -3.12 -2.23 -2.73
CA PHE A 147 -1.77 -2.59 -2.33
C PHE A 147 -1.31 -1.80 -1.11
N ASP A 148 -1.65 -0.51 -1.01
CA ASP A 148 -1.30 0.32 0.13
C ASP A 148 -2.02 -0.15 1.41
N CYS A 149 -3.31 -0.51 1.30
CA CYS A 149 -4.08 -1.09 2.39
C CYS A 149 -3.51 -2.44 2.83
N ALA A 150 -3.21 -3.34 1.89
CA ALA A 150 -2.60 -4.63 2.24
C ALA A 150 -1.23 -4.45 2.89
N ARG A 151 -0.38 -3.57 2.35
CA ARG A 151 0.92 -3.26 2.94
C ARG A 151 0.79 -2.74 4.37
N SER A 152 -0.19 -1.88 4.63
CA SER A 152 -0.45 -1.36 5.98
C SER A 152 -0.95 -2.44 6.94
N VAL A 153 -1.86 -3.31 6.48
CA VAL A 153 -2.49 -4.33 7.32
C VAL A 153 -1.52 -5.45 7.67
N PHE A 154 -0.75 -5.95 6.69
CA PHE A 154 0.20 -7.04 6.91
C PHE A 154 1.58 -6.56 7.39
N ARG A 155 1.77 -5.26 7.62
CA ARG A 155 3.07 -4.71 8.02
C ARG A 155 3.58 -5.39 9.28
N ASP A 156 2.76 -5.42 10.32
CA ASP A 156 3.18 -5.88 11.64
C ASP A 156 3.44 -7.40 11.62
N ASP A 157 2.64 -8.18 10.88
CA ASP A 157 2.87 -9.62 10.66
C ASP A 157 4.20 -9.88 9.93
N ILE A 158 4.51 -9.09 8.91
CA ILE A 158 5.77 -9.19 8.16
C ILE A 158 6.97 -8.82 9.04
N GLU A 159 6.87 -7.70 9.78
CA GLU A 159 7.93 -7.21 10.66
C GLU A 159 8.23 -8.20 11.79
N ALA A 160 7.20 -8.85 12.35
CA ALA A 160 7.35 -9.84 13.41
C ALA A 160 8.23 -11.04 13.01
N VAL A 161 8.26 -11.41 11.72
CA VAL A 161 9.03 -12.54 11.20
C VAL A 161 10.27 -12.14 10.41
N GLU A 162 10.51 -10.84 10.25
CA GLU A 162 11.56 -10.30 9.38
C GLU A 162 12.96 -10.73 9.81
N ALA A 163 13.24 -10.75 11.13
CA ALA A 163 14.53 -11.22 11.66
C ALA A 163 14.82 -12.70 11.33
N GLU A 164 13.80 -13.56 11.30
CA GLU A 164 13.95 -14.95 10.87
C GLU A 164 14.14 -15.05 9.36
N ALA A 165 13.37 -14.29 8.59
CA ALA A 165 13.51 -14.22 7.14
C ALA A 165 14.94 -13.80 6.72
N TRP A 166 15.54 -12.81 7.37
CA TRP A 166 16.94 -12.41 7.12
C TRP A 166 17.93 -13.53 7.40
N ARG A 167 17.74 -14.27 8.51
CA ARG A 167 18.58 -15.42 8.86
C ARG A 167 18.46 -16.55 7.84
N LEU A 168 17.27 -16.84 7.32
CA LEU A 168 17.04 -17.90 6.32
C LEU A 168 17.85 -17.70 5.04
N ILE A 169 18.07 -16.45 4.64
CA ILE A 169 18.90 -16.13 3.49
C ILE A 169 20.35 -15.82 3.85
N GLY A 170 20.76 -15.95 5.11
CA GLY A 170 22.11 -15.68 5.58
C GLY A 170 22.54 -14.22 5.37
N ALA A 171 21.59 -13.28 5.44
CA ALA A 171 21.84 -11.85 5.26
C ALA A 171 21.51 -11.08 6.54
N ARG A 172 22.01 -9.84 6.62
CA ARG A 172 21.68 -8.91 7.70
C ARG A 172 20.67 -7.89 7.18
N PRO A 173 19.74 -7.41 8.03
CA PRO A 173 18.89 -6.30 7.66
C PRO A 173 19.73 -5.06 7.32
N PRO A 174 19.29 -4.22 6.38
CA PRO A 174 19.92 -2.94 6.14
C PRO A 174 19.80 -2.05 7.39
N PRO A 175 20.71 -1.08 7.59
CA PRO A 175 20.57 -0.09 8.65
C PRO A 175 19.25 0.68 8.46
N PRO A 176 18.58 1.10 9.55
CA PRO A 176 17.38 1.91 9.46
C PRO A 176 17.69 3.20 8.68
N ALA A 177 16.72 3.66 7.88
CA ALA A 177 16.85 4.93 7.19
C ALA A 177 17.05 6.05 8.24
N PRO A 178 17.91 7.06 7.96
CA PRO A 178 18.03 8.21 8.85
C PRO A 178 16.65 8.86 8.99
N SER A 179 16.26 9.18 10.23
CA SER A 179 15.05 9.94 10.51
C SER A 179 15.15 11.28 9.78
N VAL A 180 14.23 11.52 8.85
CA VAL A 180 14.03 12.85 8.28
C VAL A 180 13.14 13.58 9.29
N ASP A 181 13.79 14.30 10.20
CA ASP A 181 13.15 15.27 11.09
C ASP A 181 12.66 16.50 10.29
#